data_AF-A0A7J4AVS3-F1
#
_entry.id   AF-A0A7J4AVS3-F1
#
_cell.length_a   1.000
_cell.length_b   1.000
_cell.length_c   1.000
_cell.angle_alpha   90.00
_cell.angle_beta   90.00
_cell.angle_gamma   90.00
#
_symmetry.space_group_name_H-M   'P 1'
#
loop_
_entity.id
_entity.type
_entity.pdbx_description
1 polymer ?
#
loop_
_entity_poly.entity_id
_entity_poly.type
_entity_poly.pdbx_seq_one_letter_code
_entity_poly.pdbx_strand_id
1 'polypeptide(L)'
;MHSKAHAYIAKQLFKRLGLPKDYEKTFIAAIVEPDQWRRRNPRRKHHYLQQDTVFGYLMGARRAYIKGKVSSCLWSLGIALHFIQDAFVPSPRTRRLQKIHARLEGVMEFCKSELQSTVRDAINEGFMIGVSSPKFIKTVLSNVRWIYDEKDAVTMIAKTSAMVTSAVFGPKDPPSGFHAKYKVLKEKHNKRVLKAFVISLTSIIVGSALTLFFTSLLAILFPIFFLVAPTLSYAKIVAGDIEFYEAKEEAEWYGIE
;
A
#
# COMPACT_ATOMS: atom_id res chain seq x y z
N MET A 1 -24.63 2.78 7.99
CA MET A 1 -23.53 1.87 8.44
C MET A 1 -23.14 1.03 7.24
N HIS A 2 -22.05 1.39 6.55
CA HIS A 2 -21.74 1.00 5.16
C HIS A 2 -21.30 -0.43 4.95
N SER A 3 -21.18 -1.19 6.03
CA SER A 3 -20.88 -2.62 6.01
C SER A 3 -21.62 -3.40 4.92
N LYS A 4 -22.89 -3.08 4.62
CA LYS A 4 -23.67 -3.75 3.55
C LYS A 4 -23.13 -3.45 2.15
N ALA A 5 -22.78 -2.20 1.85
CA ALA A 5 -22.25 -1.79 0.56
C ALA A 5 -20.84 -2.35 0.32
N HIS A 6 -19.96 -2.22 1.33
CA HIS A 6 -18.63 -2.83 1.30
C HIS A 6 -18.72 -4.34 1.08
N ALA A 7 -19.57 -5.01 1.86
CA ALA A 7 -19.80 -6.45 1.72
C ALA A 7 -20.36 -6.80 0.33
N TYR A 8 -21.28 -6.00 -0.23
CA TYR A 8 -21.82 -6.26 -1.56
C TYR A 8 -20.74 -6.21 -2.63
N ILE A 9 -19.93 -5.15 -2.68
CA ILE A 9 -18.81 -5.05 -3.63
C ILE A 9 -17.83 -6.20 -3.43
N ALA A 10 -17.47 -6.52 -2.18
CA ALA A 10 -16.60 -7.64 -1.87
C ALA A 10 -17.17 -8.99 -2.35
N LYS A 11 -18.48 -9.23 -2.22
CA LYS A 11 -19.12 -10.44 -2.77
C LYS A 11 -18.99 -10.51 -4.28
N GLN A 12 -19.18 -9.40 -4.98
CA GLN A 12 -19.04 -9.37 -6.45
C GLN A 12 -17.58 -9.59 -6.88
N LEU A 13 -16.62 -8.97 -6.19
CA LEU A 13 -15.18 -9.21 -6.41
C LEU A 13 -14.82 -10.67 -6.17
N PHE A 14 -15.31 -11.26 -5.07
CA PHE A 14 -15.08 -12.65 -4.73
C PHE A 14 -15.61 -13.62 -5.78
N LYS A 15 -16.85 -13.39 -6.26
CA LYS A 15 -17.43 -14.13 -7.38
C LYS A 15 -16.57 -14.03 -8.63
N ARG A 16 -16.06 -12.83 -8.94
CA ARG A 16 -15.20 -12.59 -10.10
C ARG A 16 -13.83 -13.28 -10.01
N LEU A 17 -13.31 -13.47 -8.79
CA LEU A 17 -12.08 -14.23 -8.53
C LEU A 17 -12.26 -15.75 -8.70
N GLY A 18 -13.49 -16.27 -8.61
CA GLY A 18 -13.76 -17.70 -8.77
C GLY A 18 -13.15 -18.58 -7.66
N LEU A 19 -12.92 -18.01 -6.47
CA LEU A 19 -12.32 -18.75 -5.34
C LEU A 19 -13.34 -19.69 -4.65
N PRO A 20 -12.88 -20.75 -3.96
CA PRO A 20 -13.74 -21.62 -3.16
C PRO A 20 -14.57 -20.85 -2.13
N LYS A 21 -15.87 -21.14 -2.05
CA LYS A 21 -16.84 -20.39 -1.22
C LYS A 21 -16.46 -20.25 0.25
N ASP A 22 -15.71 -21.21 0.80
CA ASP A 22 -15.27 -21.18 2.21
C ASP A 22 -14.46 -19.93 2.57
N TYR A 23 -13.77 -19.33 1.57
CA TYR A 23 -13.01 -18.11 1.77
C TYR A 23 -13.86 -16.82 1.73
N GLU A 24 -15.10 -16.88 1.24
CA GLU A 24 -15.98 -15.70 1.11
C GLU A 24 -16.20 -15.06 2.47
N LYS A 25 -16.50 -15.87 3.49
CA LYS A 25 -16.75 -15.38 4.86
C LYS A 25 -15.56 -14.62 5.41
N THR A 26 -14.34 -15.08 5.17
CA THR A 26 -13.11 -14.40 5.61
C THR A 26 -12.96 -13.04 4.93
N PHE A 27 -13.20 -12.97 3.62
CA PHE A 27 -13.07 -11.72 2.88
C PHE A 27 -14.10 -10.68 3.30
N ILE A 28 -15.36 -11.10 3.47
CA ILE A 28 -16.44 -10.23 3.94
C ILE A 28 -16.20 -9.78 5.39
N ALA A 29 -15.71 -10.66 6.27
CA ALA A 29 -15.38 -10.27 7.64
C ALA A 29 -14.28 -9.19 7.66
N ALA A 30 -13.25 -9.35 6.82
CA ALA A 30 -12.13 -8.43 6.75
C ALA A 30 -12.52 -7.03 6.25
N ILE A 31 -13.38 -6.93 5.23
CA ILE A 31 -13.76 -5.62 4.66
C ILE A 31 -14.65 -4.80 5.61
N VAL A 32 -15.32 -5.44 6.56
CA VAL A 32 -16.16 -4.75 7.57
C VAL A 32 -15.45 -4.57 8.91
N GLU A 33 -14.28 -5.18 9.12
CA GLU A 33 -13.55 -5.12 10.38
C GLU A 33 -13.11 -3.70 10.77
N PRO A 34 -12.67 -2.81 9.86
CA PRO A 34 -12.28 -1.46 10.25
C PRO A 34 -13.42 -0.62 10.84
N ASP A 35 -14.68 -0.86 10.43
CA ASP A 35 -15.86 -0.27 11.08
C ASP A 35 -15.97 -0.72 12.55
N GLN A 36 -15.65 -1.98 12.84
CA GLN A 36 -15.64 -2.50 14.21
C GLN A 36 -14.53 -1.87 15.04
N TRP A 37 -13.36 -1.63 14.45
CA TRP A 37 -12.28 -0.91 15.12
C TRP A 37 -12.70 0.49 15.55
N ARG A 38 -13.45 1.20 14.70
CA ARG A 38 -14.02 2.51 15.04
C ARG A 38 -15.05 2.41 16.15
N ARG A 39 -15.90 1.38 16.16
CA ARG A 39 -16.85 1.15 17.26
C ARG A 39 -16.15 0.95 18.60
N ARG A 40 -15.05 0.19 18.60
CA ARG A 40 -14.21 -0.03 19.79
C ARG A 40 -13.43 1.23 20.19
N ASN A 41 -13.03 2.07 19.22
CA ASN A 41 -12.33 3.32 19.45
C ASN A 41 -12.79 4.43 18.49
N PRO A 42 -13.73 5.30 18.92
CA PRO A 42 -14.31 6.34 18.07
C PRO A 42 -13.32 7.40 17.55
N ARG A 43 -12.14 7.54 18.19
CA ARG A 43 -11.10 8.49 17.77
C ARG A 43 -10.34 8.04 16.52
N ARG A 44 -10.51 6.78 16.10
CA ARG A 44 -9.82 6.23 14.93
C ARG A 44 -10.42 6.81 13.64
N LYS A 45 -9.60 7.53 12.88
CA LYS A 45 -9.95 8.07 11.55
C LYS A 45 -9.85 6.95 10.50
N HIS A 46 -10.78 6.89 9.54
CA HIS A 46 -10.79 5.90 8.45
C HIS A 46 -11.24 6.49 7.09
N HIS A 47 -11.96 7.62 7.04
CA HIS A 47 -12.27 8.38 5.80
C HIS A 47 -11.09 9.17 5.18
N TYR A 48 -9.85 8.89 5.58
CA TYR A 48 -8.67 9.47 4.94
C TYR A 48 -7.77 8.33 4.50
N LEU A 49 -7.37 8.36 3.23
CA LEU A 49 -6.49 7.36 2.68
C LEU A 49 -5.09 7.53 3.29
N GLN A 50 -4.78 6.71 4.29
CA GLN A 50 -3.39 6.54 4.73
C GLN A 50 -2.70 5.67 3.70
N GLN A 51 -2.22 6.28 2.60
CA GLN A 51 -1.70 5.58 1.43
C GLN A 51 -0.65 4.52 1.79
N ASP A 52 0.30 4.85 2.67
CA ASP A 52 1.33 3.92 3.11
C ASP A 52 0.75 2.72 3.88
N THR A 53 -0.27 2.96 4.70
CA THR A 53 -0.95 1.90 5.46
C THR A 53 -1.73 0.98 4.54
N VAL A 54 -2.49 1.55 3.60
CA VAL A 54 -3.23 0.78 2.60
C VAL A 54 -2.29 -0.02 1.72
N PHE A 55 -1.22 0.61 1.25
CA PHE A 55 -0.19 -0.05 0.45
C PHE A 55 0.48 -1.20 1.24
N GLY A 56 0.78 -1.01 2.52
CA GLY A 56 1.28 -2.06 3.41
C GLY A 56 0.34 -3.27 3.51
N TYR A 57 -0.97 -3.06 3.64
CA TYR A 57 -1.96 -4.15 3.59
C TYR A 57 -1.97 -4.85 2.22
N LEU A 58 -1.83 -4.12 1.12
CA LEU A 58 -1.78 -4.70 -0.23
C LEU A 58 -0.50 -5.51 -0.47
N MET A 59 0.65 -5.03 -0.01
CA MET A 59 1.91 -5.79 0.00
C MET A 59 1.76 -7.08 0.83
N GLY A 60 1.13 -6.99 2.00
CA GLY A 60 0.83 -8.15 2.84
C GLY A 60 -0.09 -9.16 2.15
N ALA A 61 -1.15 -8.68 1.50
CA ALA A 61 -2.08 -9.50 0.74
C ALA A 61 -1.36 -10.24 -0.40
N ARG A 62 -0.56 -9.51 -1.18
CA ARG A 62 0.22 -10.05 -2.27
C ARG A 62 1.21 -11.13 -1.81
N ARG A 63 1.96 -10.87 -0.74
CA ARG A 63 2.89 -11.85 -0.14
C ARG A 63 2.16 -13.13 0.29
N ALA A 64 0.98 -12.99 0.88
CA ALA A 64 0.16 -14.13 1.27
C ALA A 64 -0.34 -14.92 0.04
N TYR A 65 -0.77 -14.24 -1.03
CA TYR A 65 -1.20 -14.86 -2.28
C TYR A 65 -0.07 -15.68 -2.94
N ILE A 66 1.13 -15.13 -3.02
CA ILE A 66 2.30 -15.83 -3.57
C ILE A 66 2.56 -17.11 -2.79
N LYS A 67 2.55 -17.02 -1.45
CA LYS A 67 2.73 -18.16 -0.52
C LYS A 67 1.55 -19.13 -0.45
N GLY A 68 0.49 -18.94 -1.24
CA GLY A 68 -0.70 -19.79 -1.24
C GLY A 68 -1.60 -19.63 0.00
N LYS A 69 -1.37 -18.62 0.84
CA LYS A 69 -2.15 -18.34 2.05
C LYS A 69 -3.37 -17.49 1.72
N VAL A 70 -4.36 -18.10 1.04
CA VAL A 70 -5.54 -17.39 0.48
C VAL A 70 -6.34 -16.64 1.56
N SER A 71 -6.61 -17.25 2.72
CA SER A 71 -7.34 -16.59 3.82
C SER A 71 -6.63 -15.32 4.30
N SER A 72 -5.31 -15.38 4.50
CA SER A 72 -4.51 -14.22 4.91
C SER A 72 -4.47 -13.15 3.82
N CYS A 73 -4.40 -13.56 2.55
CA CYS A 73 -4.47 -12.65 1.40
C CYS A 73 -5.78 -11.87 1.42
N LEU A 74 -6.90 -12.57 1.48
CA LEU A 74 -8.23 -11.95 1.50
C LEU A 74 -8.46 -11.10 2.75
N TRP A 75 -7.90 -11.49 3.88
CA TRP A 75 -7.99 -10.68 5.10
C TRP A 75 -7.29 -9.33 4.93
N SER A 76 -6.03 -9.33 4.50
CA SER A 76 -5.29 -8.08 4.26
C SER A 76 -5.89 -7.25 3.12
N LEU A 77 -6.33 -7.90 2.03
CA LEU A 77 -6.99 -7.23 0.91
C LEU A 77 -8.31 -6.59 1.35
N GLY A 78 -9.15 -7.29 2.11
CA GLY A 78 -10.43 -6.78 2.59
C GLY A 78 -10.24 -5.50 3.39
N ILE A 79 -9.27 -5.46 4.31
CA ILE A 79 -8.96 -4.26 5.09
C ILE A 79 -8.47 -3.11 4.17
N ALA A 80 -7.61 -3.40 3.19
CA ALA A 80 -7.16 -2.38 2.25
C ALA A 80 -8.32 -1.79 1.43
N LEU A 81 -9.18 -2.66 0.90
CA LEU A 81 -10.35 -2.25 0.12
C LEU A 81 -11.32 -1.41 0.93
N HIS A 82 -11.54 -1.72 2.21
CA HIS A 82 -12.35 -0.86 3.08
C HIS A 82 -11.86 0.59 3.04
N PHE A 83 -10.57 0.83 3.31
CA PHE A 83 -10.01 2.18 3.32
C PHE A 83 -10.02 2.86 1.95
N ILE A 84 -9.83 2.10 0.87
CA ILE A 84 -9.94 2.63 -0.51
C ILE A 84 -11.35 3.10 -0.79
N GLN A 85 -12.35 2.28 -0.46
CA GLN A 85 -13.75 2.58 -0.71
C GLN A 85 -14.20 3.81 0.09
N ASP A 86 -13.78 3.90 1.36
CA ASP A 86 -14.06 5.03 2.23
C ASP A 86 -13.39 6.33 1.79
N ALA A 87 -12.22 6.26 1.16
CA ALA A 87 -11.48 7.42 0.71
C ALA A 87 -12.15 8.17 -0.45
N PHE A 88 -13.09 7.53 -1.16
CA PHE A 88 -13.93 8.19 -2.17
C PHE A 88 -15.06 9.02 -1.55
N VAL A 89 -15.44 8.73 -0.30
CA VAL A 89 -16.55 9.42 0.38
C VAL A 89 -15.99 10.56 1.22
N PRO A 90 -16.46 11.81 1.03
CA PRO A 90 -16.00 12.94 1.82
C PRO A 90 -16.23 12.74 3.32
N SER A 91 -15.26 13.14 4.14
CA SER A 91 -15.38 13.09 5.59
C SER A 91 -16.47 14.08 6.08
N PRO A 92 -17.38 13.67 6.99
CA PRO A 92 -18.54 14.47 7.41
C PRO A 92 -18.18 15.59 8.42
N ARG A 93 -17.19 16.44 8.08
CA ARG A 93 -16.62 17.47 8.98
C ARG A 93 -17.40 18.78 9.01
N THR A 94 -18.17 19.07 7.96
CA THR A 94 -19.01 20.27 7.86
C THR A 94 -20.45 19.87 7.57
N ARG A 95 -21.42 20.74 7.86
CA ARG A 95 -22.84 20.47 7.61
C ARG A 95 -23.13 20.15 6.13
N ARG A 96 -22.40 20.79 5.20
CA ARG A 96 -22.47 20.48 3.76
C ARG A 96 -21.94 19.09 3.46
N LEU A 97 -20.77 18.73 3.99
CA LEU A 97 -20.17 17.42 3.77
C LEU A 97 -20.95 16.30 4.46
N GLN A 98 -21.59 16.56 5.60
CA GLN A 98 -22.50 15.61 6.24
C GLN A 98 -23.68 15.24 5.34
N LYS A 99 -24.30 16.22 4.66
CA LYS A 99 -25.37 15.97 3.70
C LYS A 99 -24.90 15.15 2.50
N ILE A 100 -23.72 15.50 1.94
CA ILE A 100 -23.12 14.77 0.81
C ILE A 100 -22.78 13.34 1.22
N HIS A 101 -22.16 13.17 2.38
CA HIS A 101 -21.84 11.88 2.98
C HIS A 101 -23.11 11.04 3.09
N ALA A 102 -24.11 11.49 3.86
CA ALA A 102 -25.37 10.77 4.05
C ALA A 102 -26.08 10.41 2.72
N ARG A 103 -25.98 11.27 1.71
CA ARG A 103 -26.51 11.04 0.36
C ARG A 103 -25.78 9.88 -0.35
N LEU A 104 -24.45 9.95 -0.43
CA LEU A 104 -23.62 8.90 -1.03
C LEU A 104 -23.73 7.57 -0.28
N GLU A 105 -23.71 7.64 1.05
CA GLU A 105 -23.98 6.52 1.95
C GLU A 105 -25.33 5.86 1.64
N GLY A 106 -26.38 6.66 1.48
CA GLY A 106 -27.71 6.18 1.13
C GLY A 106 -27.70 5.41 -0.20
N VAL A 107 -27.11 5.97 -1.26
CA VAL A 107 -27.02 5.28 -2.56
C VAL A 107 -26.26 3.95 -2.47
N MET A 108 -25.16 3.94 -1.72
CA MET A 108 -24.35 2.74 -1.50
C MET A 108 -25.11 1.68 -0.70
N GLU A 109 -25.84 2.07 0.35
CA GLU A 109 -26.63 1.16 1.18
C GLU A 109 -27.85 0.61 0.43
N PHE A 110 -28.44 1.42 -0.46
CA PHE A 110 -29.61 1.00 -1.22
C PHE A 110 -29.34 0.16 -2.44
N CYS A 111 -28.08 0.04 -2.92
CA CYS A 111 -27.64 -0.74 -4.11
C CYS A 111 -28.82 -1.40 -4.84
N LYS A 112 -29.64 -0.55 -5.47
CA LYS A 112 -30.90 -0.97 -6.06
C LYS A 112 -30.57 -1.98 -7.15
N SER A 113 -31.51 -2.84 -7.51
CA SER A 113 -31.37 -3.74 -8.68
C SER A 113 -30.75 -3.02 -9.88
N GLU A 114 -31.10 -1.74 -10.08
CA GLU A 114 -30.60 -0.85 -11.12
C GLU A 114 -29.08 -0.57 -11.09
N LEU A 115 -28.43 -0.53 -9.92
CA LEU A 115 -26.97 -0.27 -9.82
C LEU A 115 -26.14 -1.56 -9.84
N GLN A 116 -26.78 -2.73 -9.76
CA GLN A 116 -26.06 -3.99 -9.70
C GLN A 116 -25.33 -4.31 -11.00
N SER A 117 -25.92 -3.99 -12.16
CA SER A 117 -25.26 -4.12 -13.46
C SER A 117 -24.04 -3.21 -13.52
N THR A 118 -24.20 -1.93 -13.17
CA THR A 118 -23.11 -0.95 -13.13
C THR A 118 -21.93 -1.41 -12.27
N VAL A 119 -22.20 -1.96 -11.08
CA VAL A 119 -21.14 -2.50 -10.22
C VAL A 119 -20.41 -3.68 -10.87
N ARG A 120 -21.15 -4.60 -11.52
CA ARG A 120 -20.54 -5.75 -12.21
C ARG A 120 -19.70 -5.31 -13.40
N ASP A 121 -20.19 -4.36 -14.18
CA ASP A 121 -19.50 -3.83 -15.36
C ASP A 121 -18.22 -3.10 -14.94
N ALA A 122 -18.30 -2.25 -13.91
CA ALA A 122 -17.15 -1.57 -13.31
C ALA A 122 -16.11 -2.55 -12.76
N ILE A 123 -16.55 -3.64 -12.12
CA ILE A 123 -15.65 -4.69 -11.63
C ILE A 123 -14.96 -5.38 -12.81
N ASN A 124 -15.71 -5.78 -13.84
CA ASN A 124 -15.12 -6.42 -15.01
C ASN A 124 -14.08 -5.52 -15.70
N GLU A 125 -14.43 -4.25 -15.91
CA GLU A 125 -13.53 -3.26 -16.46
C GLU A 125 -12.27 -3.09 -15.59
N GLY A 126 -12.44 -2.98 -14.27
CA GLY A 126 -11.32 -2.86 -13.34
C GLY A 126 -10.38 -4.07 -13.37
N PHE A 127 -10.92 -5.29 -13.52
CA PHE A 127 -10.10 -6.49 -13.67
C PHE A 127 -9.28 -6.49 -14.96
N MET A 128 -9.82 -5.95 -16.06
CA MET A 128 -9.12 -5.84 -17.35
C MET A 128 -7.98 -4.81 -17.33
N ILE A 129 -8.13 -3.73 -16.55
CA ILE A 129 -7.12 -2.67 -16.45
C ILE A 129 -6.04 -3.01 -15.41
N GLY A 130 -6.37 -3.81 -14.40
CA GLY A 130 -5.47 -4.15 -13.30
C GLY A 130 -4.14 -4.74 -13.76
N VAL A 131 -3.03 -4.08 -13.42
CA VAL A 131 -1.68 -4.60 -13.66
C VAL A 131 -1.05 -4.99 -12.32
N SER A 132 -0.52 -6.21 -12.23
CA SER A 132 0.23 -6.68 -11.07
C SER A 132 1.57 -5.95 -10.99
N SER A 133 1.62 -4.82 -10.30
CA SER A 133 2.86 -4.11 -9.94
C SER A 133 2.58 -3.14 -8.79
N PRO A 134 3.52 -2.96 -7.84
CA PRO A 134 3.42 -1.95 -6.80
C PRO A 134 3.30 -0.54 -7.37
N LYS A 135 4.00 -0.24 -8.48
CA LYS A 135 3.92 1.08 -9.14
C LYS A 135 2.50 1.37 -9.62
N PHE A 136 1.86 0.38 -10.25
CA PHE A 136 0.46 0.51 -10.69
C PHE A 136 -0.46 0.80 -9.50
N ILE A 137 -0.32 0.05 -8.41
CA ILE A 137 -1.14 0.27 -7.20
C ILE A 137 -0.93 1.66 -6.64
N LYS A 138 0.31 2.12 -6.50
CA LYS A 138 0.61 3.49 -6.04
C LYS A 138 -0.06 4.54 -6.92
N THR A 139 0.00 4.37 -8.25
CA THR A 139 -0.71 5.25 -9.18
C THR A 139 -2.22 5.23 -8.95
N VAL A 140 -2.83 4.05 -8.81
CA VAL A 140 -4.27 3.91 -8.51
C VAL A 140 -4.63 4.62 -7.21
N LEU A 141 -3.88 4.39 -6.13
CA LEU A 141 -4.10 5.01 -4.82
C LEU A 141 -3.92 6.54 -4.85
N SER A 142 -2.99 7.05 -5.66
CA SER A 142 -2.78 8.50 -5.83
C SER A 142 -3.93 9.21 -6.56
N ASN A 143 -4.72 8.46 -7.33
CA ASN A 143 -5.88 8.96 -8.07
C ASN A 143 -7.20 8.86 -7.29
N VAL A 144 -7.20 8.21 -6.12
CA VAL A 144 -8.38 8.16 -5.24
C VAL A 144 -8.62 9.55 -4.65
N ARG A 145 -9.78 10.13 -4.98
CA ARG A 145 -10.20 11.46 -4.54
C ARG A 145 -11.68 11.44 -4.17
N TRP A 146 -12.12 12.41 -3.39
CA TRP A 146 -13.52 12.57 -3.05
C TRP A 146 -14.40 12.73 -4.28
N ILE A 147 -15.50 11.99 -4.31
CA ILE A 147 -16.51 12.05 -5.36
C ILE A 147 -17.77 12.69 -4.78
N TYR A 148 -18.44 13.50 -5.58
CA TYR A 148 -19.66 14.22 -5.20
C TYR A 148 -20.91 13.73 -5.95
N ASP A 149 -20.72 13.11 -7.12
CA ASP A 149 -21.80 12.48 -7.88
C ASP A 149 -22.02 11.02 -7.43
N GLU A 150 -23.29 10.63 -7.31
CA GLU A 150 -23.69 9.33 -6.77
C GLU A 150 -23.37 8.15 -7.71
N LYS A 151 -23.62 8.31 -9.02
CA LYS A 151 -23.41 7.24 -10.01
C LYS A 151 -21.92 7.05 -10.27
N ASP A 152 -21.18 8.15 -10.32
CA ASP A 152 -19.73 8.11 -10.47
C ASP A 152 -19.08 7.48 -9.24
N ALA A 153 -19.60 7.74 -8.03
CA ALA A 153 -19.05 7.17 -6.80
C ALA A 153 -19.10 5.63 -6.81
N VAL A 154 -20.26 5.03 -7.08
CA VAL A 154 -20.40 3.57 -7.08
C VAL A 154 -19.51 2.92 -8.13
N THR A 155 -19.48 3.49 -9.34
CA THR A 155 -18.66 3.00 -10.46
C THR A 155 -17.18 3.05 -10.12
N MET A 156 -16.68 4.20 -9.65
CA MET A 156 -15.27 4.40 -9.33
C MET A 156 -14.82 3.54 -8.15
N ILE A 157 -15.64 3.43 -7.10
CA ILE A 157 -15.37 2.58 -5.93
C ILE A 157 -15.24 1.11 -6.37
N ALA A 158 -16.19 0.61 -7.15
CA ALA A 158 -16.21 -0.77 -7.62
C ALA A 158 -15.03 -1.06 -8.58
N LYS A 159 -14.81 -0.18 -9.56
CA LYS A 159 -13.72 -0.28 -10.54
C LYS A 159 -12.34 -0.24 -9.88
N THR A 160 -12.11 0.72 -8.98
CA THR A 160 -10.84 0.85 -8.26
C THR A 160 -10.58 -0.37 -7.38
N SER A 161 -11.61 -0.85 -6.67
CA SER A 161 -11.50 -2.06 -5.87
C SER A 161 -11.13 -3.28 -6.72
N ALA A 162 -11.70 -3.39 -7.93
CA ALA A 162 -11.37 -4.45 -8.88
C ALA A 162 -9.97 -4.33 -9.47
N MET A 163 -9.50 -3.12 -9.82
CA MET A 163 -8.13 -2.90 -10.31
C MET A 163 -7.09 -3.35 -9.28
N VAL A 164 -7.29 -2.99 -8.00
CA VAL A 164 -6.41 -3.37 -6.90
C VAL A 164 -6.48 -4.87 -6.61
N THR A 165 -7.69 -5.44 -6.62
CA THR A 165 -7.89 -6.88 -6.44
C THR A 165 -7.20 -7.68 -7.56
N SER A 166 -7.38 -7.25 -8.81
CA SER A 166 -6.74 -7.85 -9.99
C SER A 166 -5.22 -7.75 -9.91
N ALA A 167 -4.67 -6.60 -9.50
CA ALA A 167 -3.24 -6.45 -9.29
C ALA A 167 -2.70 -7.43 -8.24
N VAL A 168 -3.38 -7.59 -7.09
CA VAL A 168 -2.97 -8.52 -6.03
C VAL A 168 -3.00 -9.98 -6.49
N PHE A 169 -4.06 -10.39 -7.19
CA PHE A 169 -4.24 -11.76 -7.70
C PHE A 169 -3.60 -12.01 -9.08
N GLY A 170 -2.92 -11.03 -9.65
CA GLY A 170 -2.29 -11.14 -10.97
C GLY A 170 -1.11 -12.13 -11.00
N PRO A 171 -0.43 -12.25 -12.14
CA PRO A 171 0.63 -13.25 -12.36
C PRO A 171 1.66 -13.27 -11.24
N LYS A 172 2.04 -14.47 -10.76
CA LYS A 172 3.05 -14.62 -9.70
C LYS A 172 4.47 -14.41 -10.22
N ASP A 173 4.68 -14.72 -11.49
CA ASP A 173 5.98 -14.58 -12.12
C ASP A 173 6.28 -13.11 -12.43
N PRO A 174 7.51 -12.64 -12.17
CA PRO A 174 7.92 -11.30 -12.52
C PRO A 174 8.05 -11.15 -14.05
N PRO A 175 8.05 -9.91 -14.58
CA PRO A 175 8.33 -9.66 -15.99
C PRO A 175 9.66 -10.25 -16.43
N SER A 176 9.74 -10.68 -17.69
CA SER A 176 10.95 -11.27 -18.28
C SER A 176 12.17 -10.38 -18.07
N GLY A 177 13.28 -10.98 -17.61
CA GLY A 177 14.54 -10.26 -17.35
C GLY A 177 14.58 -9.45 -16.05
N PHE A 178 13.48 -9.33 -15.30
CA PHE A 178 13.44 -8.59 -14.04
C PHE A 178 14.40 -9.19 -13.00
N HIS A 179 14.49 -10.52 -12.89
CA HIS A 179 15.38 -11.17 -11.93
C HIS A 179 16.86 -10.81 -12.16
N ALA A 180 17.31 -10.81 -13.42
CA ALA A 180 18.67 -10.42 -13.78
C ALA A 180 18.92 -8.93 -13.50
N LYS A 181 17.97 -8.06 -13.88
CA LYS A 181 18.04 -6.62 -13.57
C LYS A 181 18.15 -6.38 -12.07
N TYR A 182 17.30 -7.02 -11.28
CA TYR A 182 17.26 -6.87 -9.82
C TYR A 182 18.57 -7.34 -9.18
N LYS A 183 19.13 -8.48 -9.63
CA LYS A 183 20.42 -8.97 -9.15
C LYS A 183 21.55 -7.95 -9.37
N VAL A 184 21.63 -7.36 -10.57
CA VAL A 184 22.64 -6.33 -10.89
C VAL A 184 22.47 -5.09 -10.00
N LEU A 185 21.23 -4.64 -9.80
CA LEU A 185 20.95 -3.50 -8.91
C LEU A 185 21.31 -3.81 -7.46
N LYS A 186 21.00 -5.01 -6.96
CA LYS A 186 21.35 -5.46 -5.61
C LYS A 186 22.86 -5.54 -5.40
N GLU A 187 23.61 -6.06 -6.37
CA GLU A 187 25.07 -6.08 -6.31
C GLU A 187 25.67 -4.66 -6.29
N LYS A 188 25.15 -3.76 -7.12
CA LYS A 188 25.56 -2.35 -7.15
C LYS A 188 25.25 -1.65 -5.82
N HIS A 189 24.07 -1.89 -5.26
CA HIS A 189 23.66 -1.37 -3.96
C HIS A 189 24.57 -1.88 -2.85
N ASN A 190 24.83 -3.18 -2.79
CA ASN A 190 25.73 -3.79 -1.80
C ASN A 190 27.15 -3.21 -1.87
N LYS A 191 27.69 -2.99 -3.09
CA LYS A 191 28.98 -2.31 -3.27
C LYS A 191 28.97 -0.87 -2.74
N ARG A 192 27.86 -0.15 -2.91
CA ARG A 192 27.70 1.21 -2.36
C ARG A 192 27.62 1.20 -0.83
N VAL A 193 26.82 0.30 -0.25
CA VAL A 193 26.73 0.12 1.21
C VAL A 193 28.09 -0.26 1.80
N LEU A 194 28.84 -1.15 1.15
CA LEU A 194 30.20 -1.49 1.58
C LEU A 194 31.14 -0.27 1.56
N LYS A 195 31.09 0.56 0.51
CA LYS A 195 31.85 1.82 0.49
C LYS A 195 31.44 2.76 1.63
N ALA A 196 30.15 2.89 1.91
CA ALA A 196 29.63 3.70 3.02
C ALA A 196 30.22 3.22 4.35
N PHE A 197 30.22 1.91 4.56
CA PHE A 197 30.73 1.27 5.75
C PHE A 197 32.23 1.49 5.91
N VAL A 198 33.03 1.29 4.85
CA VAL A 198 34.48 1.52 4.86
C VAL A 198 34.82 2.99 5.17
N ILE A 199 34.09 3.94 4.57
CA ILE A 199 34.27 5.37 4.86
C ILE A 199 33.95 5.67 6.33
N SER A 200 32.82 5.16 6.83
CA SER A 200 32.40 5.37 8.23
C SER A 200 33.42 4.79 9.21
N LEU A 201 33.93 3.58 8.95
CA LEU A 201 34.96 2.95 9.77
C LEU A 201 36.27 3.75 9.75
N THR A 202 36.68 4.20 8.57
CA THR A 202 37.89 5.05 8.41
C THR A 202 37.73 6.37 9.16
N SER A 203 36.56 7.02 9.06
CA SER A 203 36.25 8.25 9.81
C SER A 203 36.32 8.04 11.31
N ILE A 204 35.82 6.91 11.83
CA ILE A 204 35.90 6.57 13.26
C ILE A 204 37.36 6.36 13.70
N ILE A 205 38.16 5.65 12.91
CA ILE A 205 39.58 5.39 13.22
C ILE A 205 40.36 6.71 13.24
N VAL A 206 40.21 7.55 12.21
CA VAL A 206 40.86 8.86 12.12
C VAL A 206 40.37 9.80 13.23
N GLY A 207 39.06 9.82 13.50
CA GLY A 207 38.48 10.61 14.59
C GLY A 207 39.00 10.19 15.97
N SER A 208 39.12 8.88 16.22
CA SER A 208 39.71 8.34 17.44
C SER A 208 41.17 8.78 17.60
N ALA A 209 41.98 8.71 16.54
CA ALA A 209 43.36 9.17 16.59
C ALA A 209 43.45 10.69 16.86
N LEU A 210 42.68 11.51 16.13
CA LEU A 210 42.70 12.97 16.29
C LEU A 210 42.21 13.43 17.68
N THR A 211 41.20 12.76 18.24
CA THR A 211 40.69 13.08 19.58
C THR A 211 41.69 12.76 20.69
N LEU A 212 42.54 11.75 20.52
CA LEU A 212 43.65 11.45 21.44
C LEU A 212 44.74 12.51 21.42
N PHE A 213 45.05 13.10 20.24
CA PHE A 213 46.10 14.12 20.11
C PHE A 213 45.62 15.56 20.35
N PHE A 214 44.32 15.85 20.21
CA PHE A 214 43.75 17.20 20.32
C PHE A 214 42.55 17.24 21.27
N THR A 215 42.81 17.01 22.56
CA THR A 215 41.78 16.97 23.61
C THR A 215 41.00 18.28 23.77
N SER A 216 41.61 19.43 23.47
CA SER A 216 40.95 20.73 23.47
C SER A 216 39.91 20.91 22.36
N LEU A 217 39.96 20.09 21.31
CA LEU A 217 39.03 20.10 20.17
C LEU A 217 38.03 18.94 20.21
N LEU A 218 38.02 18.15 21.29
CA LEU A 218 37.20 16.95 21.43
C LEU A 218 35.71 17.22 21.18
N ALA A 219 35.19 18.32 21.74
CA ALA A 219 33.79 18.71 21.62
C ALA A 219 33.34 18.96 20.15
N ILE A 220 34.28 19.24 19.25
CA ILE A 220 34.02 19.50 17.82
C ILE A 220 34.33 18.27 16.98
N LEU A 221 35.47 17.60 17.22
CA LEU A 221 35.91 16.46 16.40
C LEU A 221 35.03 15.23 16.63
N PHE A 222 34.59 14.99 17.86
CA PHE A 222 33.73 13.85 18.18
C PHE A 222 32.41 13.84 17.38
N PRO A 223 31.56 14.87 17.40
CA PRO A 223 30.32 14.85 16.62
C PRO A 223 30.58 14.75 15.11
N ILE A 224 31.67 15.34 14.59
CA ILE A 224 31.99 15.29 13.16
C ILE A 224 32.28 13.85 12.72
N PHE A 225 33.20 13.15 13.40
CA PHE A 225 33.68 11.84 12.95
C PHE A 225 32.77 10.68 13.33
N PHE A 226 32.02 10.80 14.43
CA PHE A 226 31.20 9.71 14.95
C PHE A 226 29.71 9.86 14.62
N LEU A 227 29.23 11.07 14.31
CA LEU A 227 27.83 11.33 13.98
C LEU A 227 27.67 11.84 12.56
N VAL A 228 28.30 12.98 12.22
CA VAL A 228 28.04 13.69 10.95
C VAL A 228 28.58 12.94 9.74
N ALA A 229 29.86 12.55 9.73
CA ALA A 229 30.45 11.89 8.57
C ALA A 229 29.82 10.51 8.26
N PRO A 230 29.54 9.64 9.24
CA PRO A 230 28.82 8.39 9.00
C PRO A 230 27.39 8.61 8.52
N THR A 231 26.65 9.53 9.15
CA THR A 231 25.24 9.80 8.77
C THR A 231 25.13 10.41 7.38
N LEU A 232 25.97 11.37 7.01
CA LEU A 232 25.97 11.96 5.67
C LEU A 232 26.38 10.93 4.60
N SER A 233 27.37 10.08 4.89
CA SER A 233 27.79 9.02 3.98
C SER A 233 26.66 8.02 3.74
N TYR A 234 26.00 7.58 4.80
CA TYR A 234 24.83 6.70 4.72
C TYR A 234 23.67 7.37 3.97
N ALA A 235 23.31 8.61 4.34
CA ALA A 235 22.23 9.36 3.73
C ALA A 235 22.45 9.56 2.22
N LYS A 236 23.66 9.96 1.80
CA LYS A 236 23.99 10.13 0.38
C LYS A 236 23.88 8.83 -0.42
N ILE A 237 24.26 7.71 0.19
CA ILE A 237 24.29 6.40 -0.47
C ILE A 237 22.90 5.77 -0.53
N VAL A 238 22.10 5.90 0.54
CA VAL A 238 20.76 5.37 0.61
C VAL A 238 19.75 6.24 -0.13
N ALA A 239 19.78 7.56 0.04
CA ALA A 239 18.86 8.45 -0.67
C ALA A 239 19.15 8.51 -2.18
N GLY A 240 20.37 8.21 -2.60
CA GLY A 240 20.78 8.23 -4.00
C GLY A 240 20.45 6.96 -4.80
N ASP A 241 19.93 5.90 -4.17
CA ASP A 241 19.70 4.60 -4.81
C ASP A 241 18.22 4.28 -5.07
N ILE A 242 17.49 5.28 -5.57
CA ILE A 242 16.05 5.18 -5.82
C ILE A 242 15.72 3.97 -6.71
N GLU A 243 16.50 3.73 -7.76
CA GLU A 243 16.30 2.62 -8.69
C GLU A 243 16.37 1.25 -7.99
N PHE A 244 17.29 1.06 -7.03
CA PHE A 244 17.35 -0.17 -6.24
C PHE A 244 16.12 -0.32 -5.35
N TYR A 245 15.68 0.73 -4.66
CA TYR A 245 14.52 0.63 -3.76
C TYR A 245 13.21 0.40 -4.51
N GLU A 246 13.02 1.01 -5.68
CA GLU A 246 11.90 0.71 -6.56
C GLU A 246 11.95 -0.75 -7.02
N ALA A 247 13.13 -1.24 -7.44
CA ALA A 247 13.30 -2.64 -7.84
C ALA A 247 13.15 -3.61 -6.66
N LYS A 248 13.53 -3.21 -5.45
CA LYS A 248 13.35 -4.01 -4.24
C LYS A 248 11.86 -4.17 -3.90
N GLU A 249 11.10 -3.09 -3.97
CA GLU A 249 9.65 -3.15 -3.75
C GLU A 249 8.95 -4.04 -4.79
N GLU A 250 9.35 -3.94 -6.06
CA GLU A 250 8.87 -4.83 -7.12
C GLU A 250 9.32 -6.29 -6.86
N ALA A 251 10.54 -6.52 -6.37
CA ALA A 251 11.02 -7.86 -6.01
C ALA A 251 10.22 -8.46 -4.83
N GLU A 252 9.90 -7.67 -3.81
CA GLU A 252 9.01 -8.07 -2.72
C GLU A 252 7.59 -8.39 -3.24
N TRP A 253 7.10 -7.63 -4.22
CA TRP A 253 5.78 -7.86 -4.85
C TRP A 253 5.68 -9.20 -5.57
N TYR A 254 6.77 -9.72 -6.12
CA TYR A 254 6.84 -11.03 -6.77
C TYR A 254 7.42 -12.14 -5.87
N GLY A 255 7.76 -11.84 -4.62
CA GLY A 255 8.28 -12.84 -3.67
C GLY A 255 9.69 -13.34 -4.01
N ILE A 256 10.51 -12.50 -4.64
CA ILE A 256 11.93 -12.77 -4.90
C ILE A 256 12.77 -12.54 -3.64
N GLU A 257 12.31 -11.65 -2.74
CA GLU A 257 12.85 -11.46 -1.38
C GLU A 257 11.96 -12.09 -0.29
#